data_AF-A0A1I4Z492-F1
#
_entry.id   AF-A0A1I4Z492-F1
#
_cell.length_a   1.000
_cell.length_b   1.000
_cell.length_c   1.000
_cell.angle_alpha   90.00
_cell.angle_beta   90.00
_cell.angle_gamma   90.00
#
_symmetry.space_group_name_H-M   'P 1'
#
loop_
_entity.id
_entity.type
_entity.pdbx_description
1 polymer ?
#
loop_
_entity_poly.entity_id
_entity_poly.type
_entity_poly.pdbx_seq_one_letter_code
_entity_poly.pdbx_strand_id
1 'polypeptide(L)' 'MTSPPRRVLFGAAYYHEYQPYDRLEDDLDLMAEAHFTVIRVGESVWSTWEPENGRFDLDWLQPVREA' A
#
# COMPACT_ATOMS: atom_id res chain seq x y z
N MET A 1 12.17 -19.62 7.31
CA MET A 1 10.75 -19.45 6.94
C MET A 1 10.02 -18.94 8.17
N THR A 2 9.43 -17.75 8.10
CA THR A 2 8.68 -17.15 9.21
C THR A 2 7.35 -17.87 9.38
N SER A 3 6.96 -18.19 10.62
CA SER A 3 5.63 -18.76 10.87
C SER A 3 4.53 -17.78 10.45
N PRO A 4 3.41 -18.28 9.88
CA PRO A 4 2.30 -17.42 9.51
C PRO A 4 1.71 -16.73 10.76
N PRO A 5 1.08 -15.56 10.58
CA PRO A 5 0.43 -14.86 11.68
C PRO A 5 -0.63 -15.75 12.34
N ARG A 6 -0.71 -15.70 13.66
CA ARG A 6 -1.69 -16.48 14.46
C ARG A 6 -3.14 -16.02 14.29
N ARG A 7 -3.38 -14.94 13.55
CA ARG A 7 -4.70 -14.36 13.29
C ARG A 7 -4.94 -14.24 11.79
N VAL A 8 -6.20 -14.30 11.38
CA VAL A 8 -6.62 -13.98 10.02
C VAL A 8 -6.24 -12.53 9.72
N LEU A 9 -5.58 -12.31 8.58
CA LEU A 9 -5.36 -10.97 8.06
C LEU A 9 -6.58 -10.56 7.23
N PHE A 10 -7.19 -9.46 7.61
CA PHE A 10 -8.29 -8.82 6.89
C PHE A 10 -7.83 -7.48 6.33
N GLY A 11 -8.18 -7.19 5.08
CA GLY A 11 -7.59 -6.07 4.35
C GLY A 11 -8.05 -5.99 2.90
N ALA A 12 -7.48 -5.03 2.16
CA ALA A 12 -7.74 -4.84 0.75
C ALA A 12 -6.46 -4.53 -0.05
N ALA A 13 -6.58 -4.64 -1.39
CA ALA A 13 -5.63 -4.01 -2.28
C ALA A 13 -5.92 -2.50 -2.31
N TYR A 14 -4.90 -1.68 -2.07
CA TYR A 14 -5.00 -0.23 -2.02
C TYR A 14 -4.07 0.39 -3.06
N TYR A 15 -4.63 1.27 -3.91
CA TYR A 15 -3.94 1.90 -5.03
C TYR A 15 -3.99 3.41 -4.85
N HIS A 16 -3.08 3.94 -4.04
CA HIS A 16 -2.96 5.38 -3.82
C HIS A 16 -2.66 6.12 -5.13
N GLU A 17 -1.89 5.48 -6.02
CA GLU A 17 -1.47 6.00 -7.33
C GLU A 17 -2.63 6.31 -8.29
N TYR A 18 -3.81 5.74 -8.06
CA TYR A 18 -5.00 5.96 -8.88
C TYR A 18 -6.03 6.89 -8.24
N GLN A 19 -5.75 7.40 -7.03
CA GLN A 19 -6.69 8.28 -6.35
C GLN A 19 -6.73 9.66 -7.03
N PRO A 20 -7.91 10.19 -7.40
CA PRO A 20 -8.03 11.44 -8.15
C PRO A 20 -7.82 12.69 -7.30
N TYR A 21 -7.75 12.55 -5.97
CA TYR A 21 -7.48 13.62 -5.01
C TYR A 21 -6.85 13.02 -3.74
N ASP A 22 -6.19 13.87 -2.96
CA ASP A 22 -5.57 13.45 -1.71
C ASP A 22 -6.64 13.10 -0.67
N ARG A 23 -6.60 11.85 -0.19
CA ARG A 23 -7.55 11.25 0.76
C ARG A 23 -6.92 10.09 1.54
N LEU A 24 -5.59 10.00 1.54
CA LEU A 24 -4.88 8.84 2.09
C LEU A 24 -5.19 8.63 3.57
N GLU A 25 -5.10 9.70 4.36
CA GLU A 25 -5.37 9.67 5.81
C GLU A 25 -6.81 9.23 6.09
N ASP A 26 -7.79 9.86 5.43
CA ASP A 26 -9.22 9.50 5.57
C ASP A 26 -9.50 8.03 5.21
N ASP A 27 -8.87 7.52 4.14
CA ASP A 27 -9.02 6.12 3.74
C ASP A 27 -8.47 5.16 4.80
N LEU A 28 -7.29 5.48 5.37
CA LEU A 28 -6.65 4.66 6.38
C LEU A 28 -7.38 4.69 7.72
N ASP A 29 -7.91 5.86 8.11
CA ASP A 29 -8.77 6.01 9.29
C ASP A 29 -10.03 5.15 9.16
N LEU A 30 -10.73 5.23 8.03
CA LEU A 30 -11.92 4.41 7.76
C LEU A 30 -11.59 2.90 7.73
N MET A 31 -10.43 2.52 7.18
CA MET A 31 -9.97 1.12 7.20
C MET A 31 -9.68 0.64 8.62
N ALA A 32 -9.06 1.48 9.46
CA ALA A 32 -8.81 1.17 10.86
C ALA A 32 -10.12 1.03 11.65
N GLU A 33 -11.08 1.93 11.43
CA GLU A 33 -12.44 1.83 11.99
C GLU A 33 -13.16 0.55 11.56
N ALA A 34 -12.96 0.12 10.31
CA ALA A 34 -13.49 -1.14 9.77
C ALA A 34 -12.68 -2.39 10.19
N HIS A 35 -11.70 -2.23 11.09
CA HIS A 35 -10.84 -3.30 11.61
C HIS A 35 -9.98 -4.01 10.56
N PHE A 36 -9.54 -3.29 9.52
CA PHE A 36 -8.51 -3.78 8.62
C PHE A 36 -7.20 -3.96 9.39
N THR A 37 -6.45 -4.98 9.03
CA THR A 37 -5.18 -5.36 9.68
C THR A 37 -4.01 -5.37 8.72
N VAL A 38 -4.29 -5.27 7.42
CA VAL A 38 -3.29 -5.22 6.34
C VAL A 38 -3.86 -4.48 5.15
N ILE A 39 -3.01 -3.82 4.40
CA ILE A 39 -3.28 -3.40 3.02
C ILE A 39 -2.19 -3.95 2.12
N ARG A 40 -2.52 -4.18 0.86
CA ARG A 40 -1.55 -4.58 -0.16
C ARG A 40 -1.45 -3.48 -1.20
N VAL A 41 -0.24 -2.99 -1.43
CA VAL A 41 0.04 -1.82 -2.28
C VAL A 41 1.02 -2.20 -3.38
N GLY A 42 1.10 -1.38 -4.43
CA GLY A 42 2.08 -1.55 -5.51
C GLY A 42 1.80 -2.72 -6.45
N GLU A 43 0.53 -3.00 -6.74
CA GLU A 43 0.18 -4.01 -7.74
C GLU A 43 0.19 -3.42 -9.15
N SER A 44 0.87 -4.12 -10.06
CA SER A 44 1.01 -3.73 -11.48
C SER A 44 1.79 -2.42 -11.72
N VAL A 45 2.63 -2.00 -10.77
CA VAL A 45 3.43 -0.76 -10.88
C VAL A 45 4.92 -1.00 -11.08
N TRP A 46 5.34 -2.16 -11.61
CA TRP A 46 6.76 -2.46 -11.82
C TRP A 46 7.46 -1.38 -12.63
N SER A 47 6.84 -0.87 -13.69
CA SER A 47 7.43 0.21 -14.52
C SER A 47 7.56 1.54 -13.79
N THR A 48 6.74 1.79 -12.76
CA THR A 48 6.88 2.96 -11.87
C THR A 48 7.99 2.73 -10.85
N TRP A 49 8.14 1.47 -10.40
CA TRP A 49 9.13 1.07 -9.42
C TRP A 49 10.54 0.98 -10.01
N GLU A 50 10.66 0.43 -11.22
CA GLU A 50 11.89 0.27 -11.99
C GLU A 50 11.67 0.79 -13.44
N PRO A 51 11.73 2.11 -13.66
CA PRO A 51 11.55 2.69 -14.99
C PRO A 51 12.66 2.31 -15.97
N GLU A 52 13.86 2.03 -15.47
CA GLU A 52 15.00 1.54 -16.23
C GLU A 52 15.69 0.41 -15.44
N ASN A 53 16.23 -0.59 -16.15
CA ASN A 53 16.87 -1.74 -15.52
C ASN A 53 17.96 -1.33 -14.51
N GLY A 54 17.77 -1.68 -13.24
CA GLY A 54 18.65 -1.35 -12.13
C GLY A 54 18.44 0.05 -11.51
N ARG A 55 17.48 0.85 -12.00
CA ARG A 55 17.10 2.15 -11.43
C ARG A 55 15.74 2.04 -10.73
N PHE A 56 15.73 2.18 -9.41
CA PHE A 56 14.51 2.06 -8.60
C PHE A 56 14.05 3.41 -8.05
N ASP A 57 12.81 3.78 -8.35
CA ASP A 57 12.18 5.00 -7.87
C ASP A 57 11.12 4.61 -6.80
N LEU A 58 11.41 4.89 -5.51
CA LEU A 58 10.59 4.46 -4.37
C LEU A 58 9.73 5.58 -3.76
N ASP A 59 9.97 6.83 -4.17
CA ASP A 59 9.44 8.00 -3.48
C ASP A 59 7.91 8.07 -3.53
N TRP A 60 7.31 7.54 -4.59
CA TRP A 60 5.86 7.46 -4.74
C TRP A 60 5.19 6.56 -3.68
N LEU A 61 5.93 5.65 -3.04
CA LEU A 61 5.42 4.76 -1.99
C LEU A 61 5.54 5.38 -0.59
N GLN A 62 6.37 6.42 -0.40
CA GLN A 62 6.62 7.01 0.92
C GLN A 62 5.35 7.43 1.65
N PRO A 63 4.37 8.12 1.02
CA PRO A 63 3.18 8.58 1.74
C PRO A 63 2.41 7.43 2.38
N VAL A 64 2.24 6.32 1.66
CA VAL A 64 1.51 5.13 2.14
C VAL A 64 2.29 4.36 3.22
N ARG A 65 3.62 4.52 3.26
CA ARG A 65 4.46 3.89 4.28
C ARG A 65 4.45 4.64 5.62
N GLU A 66 4.27 5.95 5.57
CA GLU A 66 4.37 6.83 6.75
C GLU A 66 3.02 7.09 7.44
N ALA A 67 1.92 6.90 6.72
CA ALA A 67 0.57 6.94 7.26
C ALA A 67 0.21 5.66 8.02
#